data_AF-A0AAX3MFE1-F1
#
_entry.id   AF-A0AAX3MFE1-F1
#
_cell.length_a   1.000
_cell.length_b   1.000
_cell.length_c   1.000
_cell.angle_alpha   90.00
_cell.angle_beta   90.00
_cell.angle_gamma   90.00
#
_symmetry.space_group_name_H-M   'P 1'
#
loop_
_entity.id
_entity.type
_entity.pdbx_description
1 polymer ?
#
loop_
_entity_poly.entity_id
_entity_poly.type
_entity_poly.pdbx_seq_one_letter_code
_entity_poly.pdbx_strand_id
1 'polypeptide(L)'
;MNEEMKLLFDSCITEQEQKIIGEKSVDLYIKHSDNYNILSFYSSVLSVMNIDAFSYTLRYHIEQCKKYNITLSKEDKAEITLSVLNKLKCNEHIDFDEYRNALIHIVSGMDY
;
A
#
# COMPACT_ATOMS: atom_id res chain seq x y z
N MET A 1 11.77 -6.99 -9.16
CA MET A 1 12.22 -5.97 -8.19
C MET A 1 13.65 -6.34 -7.83
N ASN A 2 14.58 -5.40 -7.90
CA ASN A 2 16.00 -5.64 -7.58
C ASN A 2 16.10 -6.01 -6.08
N GLU A 3 16.76 -7.12 -5.74
CA GLU A 3 17.03 -7.53 -4.35
C GLU A 3 17.75 -6.44 -3.53
N GLU A 4 18.55 -5.58 -4.17
CA GLU A 4 19.24 -4.45 -3.55
C GLU A 4 18.28 -3.36 -3.08
N MET A 5 17.18 -3.10 -3.79
CA MET A 5 16.15 -2.14 -3.34
C MET A 5 15.45 -2.64 -2.07
N LYS A 6 15.28 -3.96 -1.95
CA LYS A 6 14.65 -4.61 -0.79
C LYS A 6 15.57 -4.54 0.44
N LEU A 7 16.85 -4.86 0.26
CA LEU A 7 17.89 -4.72 1.30
C LEU A 7 18.04 -3.28 1.79
N LEU A 8 17.97 -2.28 0.91
CA LEU A 8 18.00 -0.86 1.28
C LEU A 8 16.82 -0.44 2.17
N PHE A 9 15.62 -0.93 1.89
CA PHE A 9 14.45 -0.66 2.74
C PHE A 9 14.55 -1.35 4.10
N ASP A 10 15.01 -2.61 4.12
CA ASP A 10 15.11 -3.40 5.35
C ASP A 10 16.28 -2.97 6.25
N SER A 11 17.39 -2.42 5.72
CA SER A 11 18.58 -2.07 6.51
C SER A 11 18.84 -0.59 6.72
N CYS A 12 18.19 0.32 6.00
CA CYS A 12 18.56 1.76 6.02
C CYS A 12 17.38 2.74 6.13
N ILE A 13 16.13 2.28 6.18
CA ILE A 13 14.95 3.17 6.20
C ILE A 13 14.11 2.89 7.45
N THR A 14 13.99 3.90 8.30
CA THR A 14 13.16 3.86 9.51
C THR A 14 11.68 3.75 9.17
N GLU A 15 10.87 3.23 10.09
CA GLU A 15 9.39 3.21 9.93
C GLU A 15 8.82 4.58 9.56
N GLN A 16 9.34 5.66 10.15
CA GLN A 16 8.90 7.02 9.85
C GLN A 16 9.19 7.41 8.40
N GLU A 17 10.34 7.03 7.86
CA GLU A 17 10.66 7.27 6.45
C GLU A 17 9.80 6.41 5.52
N GLN A 18 9.48 5.17 5.92
CA GLN A 18 8.52 4.34 5.18
C GLN A 18 7.15 5.02 5.13
N LYS A 19 6.65 5.58 6.24
CA LYS A 19 5.40 6.35 6.26
C LYS A 19 5.43 7.55 5.30
N ILE A 20 6.53 8.32 5.29
CA ILE A 20 6.70 9.46 4.36
C ILE A 20 6.69 8.99 2.90
N ILE A 21 7.35 7.87 2.59
CA ILE A 21 7.33 7.27 1.25
C ILE A 21 5.90 6.81 0.91
N GLY A 22 5.20 6.21 1.87
CA GLY A 22 3.81 5.80 1.75
C GLY A 22 2.90 6.96 1.38
N GLU A 23 2.95 8.07 2.10
CA GLU A 23 2.19 9.29 1.81
C GLU A 23 2.43 9.78 0.37
N LYS A 24 3.70 9.91 -0.03
CA LYS A 24 4.06 10.33 -1.39
C LYS A 24 3.56 9.37 -2.46
N SER A 25 3.59 8.07 -2.17
CA SER A 25 3.09 7.05 -3.10
C SER A 25 1.57 7.10 -3.25
N VAL A 26 0.83 7.40 -2.18
CA VAL A 26 -0.62 7.62 -2.20
C VAL A 26 -0.96 8.87 -3.00
N ASP A 27 -0.27 9.98 -2.75
CA ASP A 27 -0.49 11.23 -3.48
C ASP A 27 -0.24 11.05 -4.98
N LEU A 28 0.80 10.30 -5.35
CA LEU A 28 1.10 9.94 -6.72
C LEU A 28 -0.02 9.07 -7.34
N TYR A 29 -0.49 8.06 -6.60
CA TYR A 29 -1.56 7.18 -7.04
C TYR A 29 -2.86 7.93 -7.28
N ILE A 30 -3.30 8.75 -6.32
CA ILE A 30 -4.51 9.55 -6.46
C ILE A 30 -4.44 10.51 -7.65
N LYS A 31 -3.28 11.13 -7.89
CA LYS A 31 -3.09 12.06 -9.00
C LYS A 31 -3.12 11.38 -10.37
N HIS A 32 -2.79 10.10 -10.45
CA HIS A 32 -2.59 9.35 -11.69
C HIS A 32 -3.33 8.00 -11.66
N SER A 33 -4.52 7.97 -11.06
CA SER A 33 -5.30 6.74 -10.83
C SER A 33 -5.60 5.95 -12.11
N ASP A 34 -5.77 6.65 -13.23
CA ASP A 34 -6.10 6.06 -14.52
C ASP A 34 -4.90 5.32 -15.17
N ASN A 35 -3.71 5.41 -14.58
CA ASN A 35 -2.49 4.79 -15.07
C ASN A 35 -2.18 3.51 -14.29
N TYR A 36 -2.41 2.36 -14.93
CA TYR A 36 -2.14 1.04 -14.37
C TYR A 36 -0.70 0.85 -13.84
N ASN A 37 0.30 1.51 -14.46
CA ASN A 37 1.68 1.41 -13.99
C ASN A 37 1.85 2.03 -12.59
N ILE A 38 1.04 3.04 -12.25
CA ILE A 38 1.08 3.70 -10.94
C ILE A 38 0.46 2.81 -9.87
N LEU A 39 -0.62 2.06 -10.16
CA LEU A 39 -1.16 1.07 -9.23
C LEU A 39 -0.14 -0.03 -8.92
N SER A 40 0.55 -0.55 -9.94
CA SER A 40 1.61 -1.55 -9.77
C SER A 40 2.79 -1.00 -8.96
N PHE A 41 3.18 0.26 -9.18
CA PHE A 41 4.21 0.94 -8.38
C PHE A 41 3.79 1.09 -6.92
N TYR A 42 2.61 1.66 -6.67
CA TYR A 42 2.03 1.83 -5.34
C TYR A 42 1.96 0.50 -4.58
N SER A 43 1.50 -0.56 -5.24
CA SER A 43 1.44 -1.91 -4.67
C SER A 43 2.81 -2.48 -4.34
N SER A 44 3.83 -2.16 -5.16
CA SER A 44 5.21 -2.59 -4.91
C SER A 44 5.80 -1.86 -3.69
N VAL A 45 5.51 -0.55 -3.54
CA VAL A 45 5.90 0.24 -2.37
C VAL A 45 5.29 -0.34 -1.09
N LEU A 46 3.99 -0.62 -1.08
CA LEU A 46 3.32 -1.25 0.06
C LEU A 46 3.94 -2.61 0.42
N SER A 47 4.29 -3.42 -0.58
CA SER A 47 4.74 -4.81 -0.34
C SER A 47 6.09 -4.95 0.37
N VAL A 48 6.86 -3.87 0.49
CA VAL A 48 8.17 -3.84 1.16
C VAL A 48 8.16 -3.06 2.47
N MET A 49 7.01 -2.55 2.90
CA MET A 49 6.86 -1.86 4.18
C MET A 49 6.73 -2.85 5.33
N ASN A 50 7.13 -2.44 6.52
CA ASN A 50 6.71 -3.10 7.75
C ASN A 50 5.18 -2.94 7.97
N ILE A 51 4.60 -3.76 8.84
CA ILE A 51 3.13 -3.83 9.00
C ILE A 51 2.51 -2.50 9.47
N ASP A 52 3.24 -1.73 10.29
CA ASP A 52 2.79 -0.46 10.82
C ASP A 52 2.76 0.64 9.75
N ALA A 53 3.84 0.77 8.98
CA ALA A 53 3.91 1.70 7.85
C ALA A 53 2.94 1.31 6.72
N PHE A 54 2.77 0.01 6.47
CA PHE A 54 1.79 -0.53 5.53
C PHE A 54 0.36 -0.11 5.93
N SER A 55 -0.03 -0.40 7.18
CA SER A 55 -1.37 -0.09 7.71
C SER A 55 -1.62 1.42 7.74
N TYR A 56 -0.61 2.20 8.14
CA TYR A 56 -0.65 3.66 8.08
C TYR A 56 -0.90 4.16 6.66
N THR A 57 -0.15 3.67 5.68
CA THR A 57 -0.24 4.12 4.28
C THR A 57 -1.62 3.82 3.69
N LEU A 58 -2.20 2.66 4.00
CA LEU A 58 -3.57 2.33 3.58
C LEU A 58 -4.61 3.25 4.23
N ARG A 59 -4.49 3.53 5.54
CA ARG A 59 -5.40 4.47 6.22
C ARG A 59 -5.28 5.88 5.63
N TYR A 60 -4.05 6.35 5.41
CA TYR A 60 -3.78 7.63 4.75
C TYR A 60 -4.42 7.69 3.36
N HIS A 61 -4.34 6.62 2.57
CA HIS A 61 -5.03 6.52 1.28
C HIS A 61 -6.54 6.72 1.42
N ILE A 62 -7.19 6.00 2.34
CA ILE A 62 -8.63 6.15 2.58
C ILE A 62 -8.97 7.58 3.03
N GLU A 63 -8.16 8.19 3.89
CA GLU A 63 -8.32 9.57 4.34
C GLU A 63 -8.18 10.58 3.20
N GLN A 64 -7.18 10.42 2.32
CA GLN A 64 -7.02 11.30 1.15
C GLN A 64 -8.19 11.14 0.18
N CYS A 65 -8.67 9.92 -0.07
CA CYS A 65 -9.88 9.72 -0.88
C CYS A 65 -11.07 10.48 -0.29
N LYS A 66 -11.31 10.38 1.04
CA LYS A 66 -12.35 11.15 1.73
C LYS A 66 -12.15 12.66 1.57
N LYS A 67 -10.93 13.16 1.80
CA LYS A 67 -10.56 14.58 1.71
C LYS A 67 -10.78 15.16 0.31
N TYR A 68 -10.50 14.40 -0.74
CA TYR A 68 -10.66 14.81 -2.13
C TYR A 68 -12.03 14.41 -2.73
N ASN A 69 -12.97 13.93 -1.92
CA ASN A 69 -14.29 13.43 -2.36
C ASN A 69 -14.22 12.33 -3.43
N ILE A 70 -13.16 11.53 -3.42
CA ILE A 70 -12.98 10.38 -4.29
C ILE A 70 -13.73 9.20 -3.67
N THR A 71 -14.74 8.70 -4.37
CA THR A 71 -15.48 7.50 -3.96
C THR A 71 -14.81 6.27 -4.56
N LEU A 72 -14.24 5.41 -3.71
CA LEU A 72 -13.73 4.12 -4.14
C LEU A 72 -14.90 3.15 -4.37
N SER A 73 -15.13 2.76 -5.62
CA SER A 73 -16.10 1.74 -6.00
C SER A 73 -15.69 0.37 -5.46
N LYS A 74 -16.58 -0.61 -5.58
CA LYS A 74 -16.27 -1.99 -5.18
C LYS A 74 -15.16 -2.56 -6.08
N GLU A 75 -15.19 -2.19 -7.36
CA GLU A 75 -14.22 -2.56 -8.37
C GLU A 75 -12.84 -1.97 -8.05
N ASP A 76 -12.75 -0.68 -7.71
CA ASP A 76 -11.48 -0.03 -7.34
C ASP A 76 -10.84 -0.71 -6.12
N LYS A 77 -11.67 -1.00 -5.10
CA LYS A 77 -11.23 -1.70 -3.89
C LYS A 77 -10.71 -3.09 -4.21
N ALA A 78 -11.39 -3.83 -5.09
CA ALA A 78 -10.96 -5.15 -5.52
C ALA A 78 -9.66 -5.08 -6.31
N GLU A 79 -9.50 -4.10 -7.21
CA GLU A 79 -8.30 -3.93 -8.02
C GLU A 79 -7.08 -3.60 -7.16
N ILE A 80 -7.21 -2.63 -6.24
CA ILE A 80 -6.16 -2.29 -5.27
C ILE A 80 -5.80 -3.52 -4.43
N THR A 81 -6.80 -4.21 -3.89
CA THR A 81 -6.58 -5.39 -3.03
C THR A 81 -5.82 -6.48 -3.78
N LEU A 82 -6.26 -6.84 -4.98
CA LEU A 82 -5.61 -7.88 -5.78
C LEU A 82 -4.19 -7.49 -6.18
N SER A 83 -3.98 -6.24 -6.59
CA SER A 83 -2.65 -5.75 -6.96
C SER A 83 -1.67 -5.82 -5.78
N VAL A 84 -2.09 -5.39 -4.58
CA VAL A 84 -1.26 -5.45 -3.37
C VAL A 84 -1.01 -6.90 -2.93
N LEU A 85 -2.04 -7.76 -2.88
CA LEU A 85 -1.87 -9.17 -2.52
C LEU A 85 -0.92 -9.91 -3.46
N ASN A 86 -0.97 -9.63 -4.76
CA ASN A 86 -0.05 -10.21 -5.74
C ASN A 86 1.40 -9.81 -5.48
N LYS A 87 1.66 -8.59 -4.98
CA LYS A 87 3.01 -8.15 -4.61
C LYS A 87 3.47 -8.73 -3.28
N LEU A 88 2.58 -8.76 -2.28
CA LEU A 88 2.84 -9.35 -0.96
C LEU A 88 3.19 -10.85 -1.06
N LYS A 89 2.48 -11.60 -1.91
CA LYS A 89 2.73 -13.04 -2.11
C LYS A 89 4.14 -13.34 -2.61
N CYS A 90 4.78 -12.39 -3.30
CA CYS A 90 6.16 -12.52 -3.77
C CYS A 90 7.20 -12.11 -2.71
N ASN A 91 6.78 -11.70 -1.50
CA ASN A 91 7.66 -11.36 -0.41
C ASN A 91 7.71 -12.49 0.63
N GLU A 92 8.77 -13.29 0.59
CA GLU A 92 8.94 -14.46 1.48
C GLU A 92 9.29 -14.10 2.94
N HIS A 93 9.48 -12.82 3.27
CA HIS A 93 9.95 -12.37 4.59
C HIS A 93 8.86 -11.67 5.42
N ILE A 94 7.60 -11.77 5.01
CA ILE A 94 6.46 -11.19 5.75
C ILE A 94 5.47 -12.27 6.17
N ASP A 95 4.70 -11.98 7.21
CA ASP A 95 3.47 -12.73 7.50
C ASP A 95 2.38 -12.32 6.50
N PHE A 96 2.22 -13.11 5.45
CA PHE A 96 1.25 -12.81 4.40
C PHE A 96 -0.19 -12.68 4.94
N ASP A 97 -0.57 -13.49 5.93
CA ASP A 97 -1.94 -13.48 6.46
C ASP A 97 -2.20 -12.24 7.32
N GLU A 98 -1.20 -11.79 8.10
CA GLU A 98 -1.26 -10.53 8.83
C GLU A 98 -1.51 -9.34 7.89
N TYR A 99 -0.69 -9.21 6.84
CA TYR A 99 -0.81 -8.12 5.86
C TYR A 99 -2.10 -8.19 5.06
N ARG A 100 -2.51 -9.40 4.65
CA ARG A 100 -3.79 -9.62 3.95
C ARG A 100 -4.97 -9.19 4.81
N ASN A 101 -4.99 -9.56 6.09
CA ASN A 101 -6.06 -9.18 7.01
C ASN A 101 -6.11 -7.67 7.20
N ALA A 102 -4.96 -7.02 7.42
CA ALA A 102 -4.87 -5.56 7.54
C ALA A 102 -5.40 -4.85 6.28
N LEU A 103 -4.99 -5.31 5.10
CA LEU A 103 -5.43 -4.76 3.81
C LEU A 103 -6.94 -4.82 3.63
N ILE A 104 -7.51 -6.02 3.79
CA ILE A 104 -8.95 -6.24 3.60
C ILE A 104 -9.76 -5.40 4.59
N HIS A 105 -9.33 -5.36 5.85
CA HIS A 105 -10.02 -4.61 6.90
C HIS A 105 -10.05 -3.11 6.60
N ILE A 106 -8.88 -2.51 6.31
CA ILE A 106 -8.75 -1.07 6.06
C ILE A 106 -9.47 -0.66 4.76
N VAL A 107 -9.27 -1.38 3.65
CA VAL A 107 -9.89 -1.03 2.36
C VAL A 107 -11.43 -1.20 2.39
N SER A 108 -11.92 -2.15 3.17
CA SER A 108 -13.36 -2.33 3.38
C SER A 108 -13.99 -1.23 4.22
N GLY A 109 -13.19 -0.43 4.94
CA GLY A 109 -13.68 0.57 5.88
C GLY A 109 -14.32 -0.05 7.12
N MET A 110 -13.92 -1.27 7.47
CA MET A 110 -14.17 -1.83 8.79
C MET A 110 -13.11 -1.17 9.68
N ASP A 111 -13.48 -0.18 10.48
CA ASP A 111 -12.60 0.39 11.51
C ASP A 111 -12.84 -0.38 12.84
N TYR A 112 -11.77 -0.60 13.63
CA TYR A 112 -11.84 -1.07 15.03
C TYR A 112 -12.27 0.04 15.98
#